data_AF-A0A2P1QYM6-F1
#
_entry.id   AF-A0A2P1QYM6-F1
#
_cell.length_a   1.000
_cell.length_b   1.000
_cell.length_c   1.000
_cell.angle_alpha   90.00
_cell.angle_beta   90.00
_cell.angle_gamma   90.00
#
_symmetry.space_group_name_H-M   'P 1'
#
loop_
_entity.id
_entity.type
_entity.pdbx_description
1 polymer ?
#
loop_
_entity_poly.entity_id
_entity_poly.type
_entity_poly.pdbx_seq_one_letter_code
_entity_poly.pdbx_strand_id
1 'polypeptide(L)' 'MKFKFMILTAIIGVFAGACKPKETITITGSETMHVMLQTIGLEYSRKKSGVQVTVHGGGSIEGIEKLFQDKTVEVKK' A
#
# COMPACT_ATOMS: atom_id res chain seq x y z
N MET A 1 -31.54 0.10 29.41
CA MET A 1 -31.13 -0.85 28.36
C MET A 1 -30.89 -0.22 26.98
N LYS A 2 -31.64 0.81 26.57
CA LYS A 2 -31.54 1.45 25.24
C LYS A 2 -30.20 2.16 24.97
N PHE A 3 -29.59 2.77 25.99
CA PHE A 3 -28.33 3.51 25.87
C PHE A 3 -27.11 2.60 25.63
N LYS A 4 -27.08 1.41 26.26
CA LYS A 4 -26.03 0.40 26.04
C LYS A 4 -26.03 -0.13 24.59
N PHE A 5 -27.22 -0.30 24.01
CA PHE A 5 -27.37 -0.73 22.62
C PHE A 5 -26.90 0.32 21.60
N MET A 6 -27.14 1.61 21.90
CA MET A 6 -26.74 2.73 21.03
C MET A 6 -25.22 2.95 21.01
N ILE A 7 -24.53 2.70 22.13
CA ILE A 7 -23.05 2.74 22.19
C ILE A 7 -22.46 1.56 21.41
N LEU A 8 -23.07 0.38 21.52
CA LEU A 8 -22.60 -0.82 20.83
C LEU A 8 -22.68 -0.66 19.30
N THR A 9 -23.76 -0.09 18.78
CA THR A 9 -23.91 0.16 17.33
C THR A 9 -22.97 1.25 16.81
N ALA A 10 -22.65 2.27 17.61
CA ALA A 10 -21.69 3.30 17.24
C ALA A 10 -20.25 2.74 17.11
N ILE A 11 -19.85 1.84 18.01
CA ILE A 11 -18.51 1.20 17.97
C ILE A 11 -18.37 0.31 16.73
N ILE A 12 -19.41 -0.45 16.39
CA ILE A 12 -19.42 -1.34 15.22
C ILE A 12 -19.36 -0.52 13.91
N GLY A 13 -20.06 0.62 13.85
CA GLY A 13 -20.03 1.51 12.68
C GLY A 13 -18.66 2.14 12.43
N VAL A 14 -17.92 2.49 13.48
CA VAL A 14 -16.54 3.01 13.38
C VAL A 14 -15.57 1.93 12.89
N PHE A 15 -15.72 0.69 13.35
CA PHE A 15 -14.88 -0.43 12.91
C PHE A 15 -15.13 -0.83 11.44
N ALA A 16 -16.37 -0.76 10.98
CA ALA A 16 -16.71 -1.05 9.58
C ALA A 16 -16.11 0.00 8.60
N GLY A 17 -15.96 1.25 9.03
CA GLY A 17 -15.31 2.30 8.23
C GLY A 17 -13.77 2.22 8.18
N ALA A 18 -13.15 1.51 9.14
CA ALA A 18 -11.70 1.38 9.25
C ALA A 18 -11.12 0.24 8.38
N CYS A 19 -11.95 -0.67 7.88
CA CYS A 19 -11.52 -1.82 7.08
C CYS A 19 -11.67 -1.52 5.57
N LYS A 20 -11.00 -0.46 5.08
CA LYS A 20 -10.84 -0.25 3.63
C LYS A 20 -9.61 -1.02 3.14
N PRO A 21 -9.68 -1.70 1.97
CA PRO A 21 -8.50 -2.36 1.40
C PRO A 21 -7.40 -1.32 1.20
N LYS A 22 -6.20 -1.63 1.70
CA LYS A 22 -5.04 -0.76 1.52
C LYS A 22 -4.54 -0.90 0.09
N GLU A 23 -4.38 0.23 -0.58
CA GLU A 23 -3.70 0.28 -1.86
C GLU A 23 -2.23 -0.09 -1.64
N THR A 24 -1.68 -0.97 -2.46
CA THR A 24 -0.28 -1.41 -2.33
C THR A 24 0.55 -0.83 -3.45
N ILE A 25 1.59 -0.08 -3.10
CA ILE A 25 2.61 0.42 -4.02
C ILE A 25 3.81 -0.52 -3.92
N THR A 26 4.13 -1.18 -5.03
CA THR A 26 5.29 -2.06 -5.13
C THR A 26 6.41 -1.33 -5.85
N ILE A 27 7.59 -1.26 -5.24
CA ILE A 27 8.79 -0.63 -5.79
C ILE A 27 9.84 -1.72 -5.98
N THR A 28 10.48 -1.75 -7.14
CA THR A 28 11.54 -2.72 -7.49
C THR A 28 12.58 -2.00 -8.33
N GLY A 29 13.86 -2.29 -8.13
CA GLY A 29 14.92 -1.60 -8.86
C GLY A 29 16.29 -1.67 -8.20
N SER A 30 17.06 -0.58 -8.32
CA SER A 30 18.45 -0.50 -7.86
C SER A 30 18.64 -0.93 -6.41
N GLU A 31 19.53 -1.91 -6.20
CA GLU A 31 19.97 -2.34 -4.87
C GLU A 31 20.58 -1.19 -4.06
N THR A 32 21.32 -0.29 -4.71
CA THR A 32 21.93 0.88 -4.08
C THR A 32 20.88 1.81 -3.44
N MET A 33 19.66 1.84 -3.99
CA MET A 33 18.56 2.67 -3.47
C MET A 33 17.64 1.93 -2.50
N HIS A 34 17.80 0.62 -2.30
CA HIS A 34 16.83 -0.23 -1.62
C HIS A 34 16.50 0.27 -0.20
N VAL A 35 17.52 0.51 0.64
CA VAL A 35 17.33 0.98 2.03
C VAL A 35 16.68 2.36 2.09
N MET A 36 17.06 3.25 1.17
CA MET A 36 16.47 4.59 1.10
C MET A 36 14.97 4.50 0.76
N LEU A 37 14.63 3.72 -0.26
CA LEU A 37 13.24 3.54 -0.69
C LEU A 37 12.40 2.83 0.36
N GLN A 38 12.97 1.87 1.09
CA GLN A 38 12.30 1.20 2.20
C GLN A 38 11.95 2.19 3.32
N THR A 39 12.87 3.09 3.66
CA THR A 39 12.65 4.13 4.68
C THR A 39 11.58 5.12 4.25
N ILE A 40 11.64 5.59 3.00
CA ILE A 40 10.64 6.49 2.43
C ILE A 40 9.27 5.80 2.40
N GLY A 41 9.21 4.54 1.97
CA GLY A 41 7.97 3.76 1.90
C GLY A 41 7.32 3.58 3.26
N LEU A 42 8.12 3.30 4.30
CA LEU A 42 7.64 3.19 5.68
C LEU A 42 6.99 4.50 6.16
N GLU A 43 7.68 5.64 5.96
CA GLU A 43 7.17 6.95 6.36
C GLU A 43 5.92 7.35 5.55
N TYR A 44 5.87 7.00 4.27
CA TYR A 44 4.70 7.24 3.43
C TYR A 44 3.49 6.43 3.92
N SER A 45 3.65 5.13 4.20
CA SER A 45 2.60 4.27 4.74
C SER A 45 2.10 4.72 6.11
N ARG A 46 2.98 5.30 6.95
CA ARG A 46 2.57 5.89 8.23
C ARG A 46 1.69 7.12 8.04
N LYS A 47 2.03 8.00 7.09
CA LYS A 47 1.29 9.23 6.80
C LYS A 47 0.00 8.98 6.00
N LYS A 48 -0.09 7.87 5.27
CA LYS A 48 -1.26 7.45 4.51
C LYS A 48 -1.76 6.08 4.98
N SER A 49 -2.69 6.11 5.93
CA SER A 49 -3.30 4.92 6.56
C SER A 49 -3.96 3.93 5.58
N GLY A 50 -4.29 4.37 4.37
CA GLY A 50 -4.85 3.54 3.29
C GLY A 50 -3.82 3.01 2.28
N VAL A 51 -2.53 3.27 2.45
CA VAL A 51 -1.49 2.87 1.49
C VAL A 51 -0.39 2.07 2.16
N GLN A 52 -0.04 0.93 1.57
CA GLN A 52 1.09 0.10 1.93
C GLN A 52 2.18 0.21 0.86
N VAL A 53 3.43 0.44 1.24
CA VAL A 53 4.56 0.43 0.30
C VAL A 53 5.44 -0.78 0.57
N THR A 54 5.73 -1.54 -0.49
CA THR A 54 6.63 -2.71 -0.46
C THR A 54 7.79 -2.45 -1.41
N VAL A 55 9.02 -2.67 -0.94
CA VAL A 55 10.24 -2.45 -1.73
C VAL A 55 10.99 -3.77 -1.92
N HIS A 56 11.26 -4.13 -3.16
CA HIS A 56 12.00 -5.33 -3.56
C HIS A 56 13.37 -4.95 -4.13
N GLY A 57 14.38 -5.76 -3.81
CA GLY A 57 15.66 -5.79 -4.53
C GLY A 57 15.51 -6.56 -5.83
N GLY A 58 16.41 -6.30 -6.78
CA GLY A 58 16.41 -6.90 -8.12
C GLY A 58 17.41 -6.24 -9.08
N GLY A 59 17.91 -5.05 -8.73
CA GLY A 59 18.80 -4.27 -9.58
C GLY A 59 18.06 -3.39 -10.59
N SER A 60 18.79 -2.44 -11.18
CA SER A 60 18.18 -1.40 -12.04
C SER A 60 17.50 -1.98 -13.29
N ILE A 61 18.07 -3.04 -13.87
CA ILE A 61 17.53 -3.68 -15.08
C ILE A 61 16.21 -4.38 -14.79
N GLU A 62 16.14 -5.17 -13.71
CA GLU A 62 14.88 -5.82 -13.29
C GLU A 62 13.81 -4.77 -12.97
N GLY A 63 14.20 -3.65 -12.35
CA GLY A 63 13.32 -2.50 -12.14
C GLY A 63 12.71 -1.98 -13.43
N ILE A 64 13.53 -1.78 -14.46
CA ILE A 64 13.10 -1.32 -15.78
C ILE A 64 12.18 -2.35 -16.43
N GLU A 65 12.55 -3.63 -16.44
CA GLU A 65 11.76 -4.69 -17.04
C GLU A 65 10.36 -4.79 -16.44
N LYS A 66 10.25 -4.78 -15.10
CA LYS A 66 8.95 -4.83 -14.41
C LYS A 66 8.11 -3.57 -14.69
N LEU A 67 8.74 -2.39 -14.73
CA LEU A 67 8.04 -1.15 -15.09
C LEU A 67 7.45 -1.22 -16.51
N PHE A 68 8.15 -1.82 -17.47
CA PHE A 68 7.64 -2.01 -18.82
C PHE A 68 6.58 -3.11 -18.89
N GLN A 69 6.77 -4.23 -18.18
CA GLN A 69 5.78 -5.30 -18.13
C GLN A 69 4.42 -4.78 -17.62
N ASP A 70 4.41 -4.05 -16.51
CA ASP A 70 3.17 -3.48 -15.97
C ASP A 70 2.50 -2.49 -16.94
N LYS A 71 3.30 -1.69 -17.67
CA LYS A 71 2.76 -0.79 -18.72
C LYS A 71 2.25 -1.52 -19.95
N THR A 72 2.73 -2.72 -20.24
CA THR A 72 2.34 -3.49 -21.44
C THR A 72 1.02 -4.25 -21.21
N VAL A 73 0.63 -4.50 -19.95
CA VAL A 73 -0.63 -5.18 -19.60
C VAL A 73 -1.86 -4.24 -19.66
N GLU A 74 -1.66 -2.92 -19.81
CA GLU A 74 -2.74 -1.93 -19.99
C GLU A 74 -3.17 -1.72 -21.45
N VAL A 75 -2.86 -2.68 -22.35
CA VAL A 75 -3.46 -2.76 -23.70
C VAL A 75 -4.32 -4.02 -23.78
N LYS A 76 -5.45 -4.04 -23.06
CA LYS A 76 -6.57 -4.90 -23.43
C LYS A 76 -7.58 -4.10 -24.24
N LYS A 77 -7.55 -4.38 -25.53
CA LYS A 77 -8.60 -4.11 -26.52
C LYS A 77 -9.94 -4.72 -26.11
#